data_AF-A0A348PTG3-F1
#
_entry.id   AF-A0A348PTG3-F1
#
_cell.length_a   1.000
_cell.length_b   1.000
_cell.length_c   1.000
_cell.angle_alpha   90.00
_cell.angle_beta   90.00
_cell.angle_gamma   90.00
#
_symmetry.space_group_name_H-M   'P 1'
#
loop_
_entity.id
_entity.type
_entity.pdbx_description
1 polymer ?
#
loop_
_entity_poly.entity_id
_entity_poly.type
_entity_poly.pdbx_seq_one_letter_code
_entity_poly.pdbx_strand_id
1 'polypeptide(L)'
;METSNLFYRIQENRATIQQSYSSKVEGGLLTLLSLTELPDMDLSSINLAAELVKDLSEEKVYYDLKLLGEVTDIGLESVSQDDVKELIAVFMDRSVESILGSVSLNRLADISAYIKANSENRDQFFVNVLKYRISIYLRQSVSIERVFITRRVDELHKSILNFSLNFIKLFELKKRVKELLAIDSQITEVYPNDGIKKDHELTIQAIKELARSILENSTSTTVNREMLVVRYLISLINLFPNASSDISEGVKSDLKVLNRGRKKNTLSTALVAVVFMFFASNIIFNNVQNWYFSTTAEKNFNLVVKSSINPVLIDQLPLKSTIVRFNEIMSPTIEEFRKEITNSTGDVVIGFLIDGKNGTVTVPLMERDGKPYLGISFYNVSGESKLWTILILATFVSLFLSAISSYAPSVGILEPLLTYVFNFFVAGALSFTTIPRILSGSVDVWVIGISLIGIWLLYTSFKTRWILTGWIKKPLN
;
A
#
# COMPACT_ATOMS: atom_id res chain seq x y z
N MET A 1 -13.98 29.77 -48.23
CA MET A 1 -13.15 28.54 -48.26
C MET A 1 -13.30 27.80 -46.94
N GLU A 2 -13.36 26.46 -46.90
CA GLU A 2 -13.30 25.75 -45.60
C GLU A 2 -11.96 26.01 -44.90
N THR A 3 -11.98 26.33 -43.61
CA THR A 3 -10.79 26.67 -42.80
C THR A 3 -9.73 25.56 -42.80
N SER A 4 -10.16 24.30 -42.91
CA SER A 4 -9.27 23.15 -43.12
C SER A 4 -8.46 23.26 -44.41
N ASN A 5 -9.06 23.71 -45.51
CA ASN A 5 -8.36 23.91 -46.78
C ASN A 5 -7.39 25.09 -46.70
N LEU A 6 -7.72 26.15 -45.93
CA LEU A 6 -6.82 27.27 -45.67
C LEU A 6 -5.56 26.81 -44.92
N PHE A 7 -5.74 26.01 -43.86
CA PHE A 7 -4.66 25.43 -43.09
C PHE A 7 -3.69 24.61 -43.97
N TYR A 8 -4.20 23.66 -44.77
CA TYR A 8 -3.34 22.83 -45.61
C TYR A 8 -2.59 23.65 -46.65
N ARG A 9 -3.24 24.65 -47.25
CA ARG A 9 -2.60 25.52 -48.24
C ARG A 9 -1.48 26.36 -47.65
N ILE A 10 -1.64 26.84 -46.42
CA ILE A 10 -0.57 27.53 -45.67
C ILE A 10 0.57 26.57 -45.37
N GLN A 11 0.27 25.35 -44.92
CA GLN A 11 1.27 24.32 -44.61
C GLN A 11 2.06 23.87 -45.85
N GLU A 12 1.40 23.66 -46.99
CA GLU A 12 2.04 23.29 -48.26
C GLU A 12 3.01 24.36 -48.75
N ASN A 13 2.71 25.63 -48.47
CA ASN A 13 3.53 26.78 -48.89
C ASN A 13 4.46 27.31 -47.78
N ARG A 14 4.60 26.59 -46.67
CA ARG A 14 5.32 27.04 -45.47
C ARG A 14 6.71 27.62 -45.73
N ALA A 15 7.50 27.01 -46.62
CA ALA A 15 8.88 27.43 -46.88
C ALA A 15 8.92 28.79 -47.58
N THR A 16 8.02 28.99 -48.54
CA THR A 16 7.81 30.26 -49.23
C THR A 16 7.33 31.34 -48.27
N ILE A 17 6.40 30.98 -47.37
CA ILE A 17 5.90 31.89 -46.33
C ILE A 17 7.04 32.30 -45.40
N GLN A 18 7.78 31.35 -44.82
CA GLN A 18 8.92 31.63 -43.92
C GLN A 18 10.00 32.48 -44.57
N GLN A 19 10.31 32.26 -45.86
CA GLN A 19 11.28 33.08 -46.61
C GLN A 19 10.79 34.51 -46.89
N SER A 20 9.48 34.72 -46.95
CA SER A 20 8.88 36.02 -47.23
C SER A 20 8.89 36.95 -46.02
N TYR A 21 9.00 36.41 -44.80
CA TYR A 21 9.18 37.21 -43.59
C TYR A 21 10.66 37.49 -43.35
N SER A 22 11.02 38.77 -43.19
CA SER A 22 12.38 39.14 -42.79
C SER A 22 12.66 38.66 -41.36
N SER A 23 13.91 38.28 -41.05
CA SER A 23 14.36 37.69 -39.77
C SER A 23 14.11 38.51 -38.50
N LYS A 24 13.42 39.66 -38.60
CA LYS A 24 13.14 40.60 -37.51
C LYS A 24 11.64 40.82 -37.24
N VAL A 25 10.72 40.21 -37.99
CA VAL A 25 9.28 40.42 -37.82
C VAL A 25 8.65 39.22 -37.10
N GLU A 26 8.20 39.43 -35.87
CA GLU A 26 7.35 38.48 -35.12
C GLU A 26 5.91 38.53 -35.68
N GLY A 27 5.67 37.75 -36.73
CA GLY A 27 4.34 37.61 -37.34
C GLY A 27 3.46 36.61 -36.59
N GLY A 28 2.17 36.89 -36.47
CA GLY A 28 1.19 35.96 -35.92
C GLY A 28 1.09 34.65 -36.72
N LEU A 29 1.23 34.69 -38.05
CA LEU A 29 1.22 33.48 -38.88
C LEU A 29 2.48 32.64 -38.70
N LEU A 30 3.64 33.28 -38.50
CA LEU A 30 4.88 32.58 -38.17
C LEU A 30 4.80 31.88 -36.81
N THR A 31 4.21 32.54 -35.81
CA THR A 31 3.94 31.93 -34.50
C THR A 31 3.10 30.66 -34.63
N LEU A 32 2.05 30.67 -35.48
CA LEU A 32 1.21 29.50 -35.73
C LEU A 32 1.97 28.38 -36.46
N LEU A 33 2.84 28.70 -37.41
CA LEU A 33 3.69 27.71 -38.08
C LEU A 33 4.69 27.08 -37.10
N SER A 34 5.37 27.89 -36.29
CA SER A 34 6.32 27.42 -35.27
C SER A 34 5.66 26.53 -34.22
N LEU A 35 4.40 26.78 -33.86
CA LEU A 35 3.60 25.90 -32.99
C LEU A 35 3.49 24.48 -33.54
N THR A 36 3.37 24.31 -34.87
CA THR A 36 3.27 22.99 -35.52
C THR A 36 4.63 22.33 -35.77
N GLU A 37 5.73 23.03 -35.52
CA GLU A 37 7.10 22.55 -35.70
C GLU A 37 7.78 22.17 -34.37
N LEU A 38 7.09 22.35 -33.24
CA LEU A 38 7.63 21.97 -31.94
C LEU A 38 7.95 20.47 -31.91
N PRO A 39 9.15 20.09 -31.40
CA PRO A 39 9.56 18.70 -31.36
C PRO A 39 8.66 17.89 -30.41
N ASP A 40 8.60 16.58 -30.68
CA ASP A 40 7.91 15.63 -29.83
C ASP A 40 8.48 15.60 -28.40
N MET A 41 7.54 15.67 -27.45
CA MET A 41 7.59 15.16 -26.07
C MET A 41 8.57 15.77 -25.06
N ASP A 42 8.11 16.79 -24.32
CA ASP A 42 8.09 16.85 -22.84
C ASP A 42 7.34 18.12 -22.36
N LEU A 43 7.40 18.39 -21.05
CA LEU A 43 6.87 19.61 -20.45
C LEU A 43 7.47 20.89 -21.08
N SER A 44 8.71 20.82 -21.60
CA SER A 44 9.38 21.95 -22.21
C SER A 44 8.73 22.37 -23.53
N SER A 45 8.25 21.42 -24.35
CA SER A 45 7.47 21.74 -25.56
C SER A 45 6.17 22.47 -25.23
N ILE A 46 5.52 22.14 -24.11
CA ILE A 46 4.30 22.83 -23.65
C ILE A 46 4.64 24.25 -23.16
N ASN A 47 5.76 24.42 -22.45
CA ASN A 47 6.24 25.74 -22.04
C ASN A 47 6.57 26.62 -23.24
N LEU A 48 7.25 26.05 -24.24
CA LEU A 48 7.59 26.73 -25.48
C LEU A 48 6.34 27.12 -26.28
N ALA A 49 5.37 26.21 -26.39
CA ALA A 49 4.08 26.52 -27.01
C ALA A 49 3.36 27.67 -26.28
N ALA A 50 3.37 27.67 -24.95
CA ALA A 50 2.76 28.72 -24.13
C ALA A 50 3.46 30.07 -24.31
N GLU A 51 4.81 30.10 -24.37
CA GLU A 51 5.56 31.33 -24.64
C GLU A 51 5.33 31.84 -26.07
N LEU A 52 5.27 30.95 -27.07
CA LEU A 52 4.99 31.33 -28.46
C LEU A 52 3.62 32.02 -28.60
N VAL A 53 2.57 31.50 -27.95
CA VAL A 53 1.21 32.05 -28.10
C VAL A 53 0.90 33.20 -27.16
N LYS A 54 1.82 33.56 -26.28
CA LYS A 54 1.64 34.60 -25.26
C LYS A 54 1.31 35.97 -25.85
N ASP A 55 1.97 36.33 -26.93
CA ASP A 55 1.84 37.62 -27.62
C ASP A 55 1.06 37.52 -28.95
N LEU A 56 0.39 36.38 -29.17
CA LEU A 56 -0.47 36.15 -30.33
C LEU A 56 -1.73 37.03 -30.24
N SER A 57 -2.19 37.55 -31.38
CA SER A 57 -3.48 38.25 -31.49
C SER A 57 -4.16 37.89 -32.80
N GLU A 58 -5.50 37.90 -32.82
CA GLU A 58 -6.29 37.69 -34.04
C GLU A 58 -5.91 38.70 -35.12
N GLU A 59 -5.67 39.95 -34.72
CA GLU A 59 -5.28 41.06 -35.59
C GLU A 59 -3.95 40.78 -36.29
N LYS A 60 -2.92 40.34 -35.56
CA LYS A 60 -1.62 39.96 -36.15
C LYS A 60 -1.78 38.88 -37.22
N VAL A 61 -2.55 37.83 -36.93
CA VAL A 61 -2.77 36.72 -37.89
C VAL A 61 -3.59 37.20 -39.10
N TYR A 62 -4.61 38.02 -38.88
CA TYR A 62 -5.44 38.58 -39.95
C TYR A 62 -4.63 39.47 -40.90
N TYR A 63 -3.79 40.37 -40.36
CA TYR A 63 -2.92 41.23 -41.17
C TYR A 63 -1.87 40.43 -41.93
N ASP A 64 -1.26 39.44 -41.29
CA ASP A 64 -0.29 38.55 -41.92
C ASP A 64 -0.90 37.79 -43.11
N LEU A 65 -2.11 37.25 -42.96
CA LEU A 65 -2.81 36.54 -44.05
C LEU A 65 -3.19 37.47 -45.20
N LYS A 66 -3.60 38.70 -44.90
CA LYS A 66 -3.92 39.70 -45.92
C LYS A 66 -2.67 40.10 -46.71
N LEU A 67 -1.57 40.39 -46.02
CA LEU A 67 -0.28 40.70 -46.65
C LEU A 67 0.24 39.53 -47.48
N LEU A 68 0.05 38.30 -47.01
CA LEU A 68 0.45 37.11 -47.75
C LEU A 68 -0.26 37.01 -49.11
N GLY A 69 -1.57 37.29 -49.15
CA GLY A 69 -2.33 37.32 -50.40
C GLY A 69 -1.94 38.45 -51.36
N GLU A 70 -1.27 39.49 -50.87
CA GLU A 70 -0.77 40.62 -51.69
C GLU A 70 0.68 40.41 -52.16
N VAL A 71 1.50 39.67 -51.39
CA VAL A 71 2.96 39.54 -51.58
C VAL A 71 3.36 38.20 -52.19
N THR A 72 2.49 37.19 -52.15
CA THR A 72 2.79 35.84 -52.65
C THR A 72 1.70 35.36 -53.62
N ASP A 73 2.08 34.59 -54.65
CA ASP A 73 1.13 33.94 -55.59
C ASP A 73 0.34 32.78 -54.95
N ILE A 74 0.38 32.66 -53.62
CA ILE A 74 -0.40 31.71 -52.86
C ILE A 74 -1.82 32.26 -52.87
N GLY A 75 -2.62 31.87 -53.88
CA GLY A 75 -3.96 32.41 -54.15
C GLY A 75 -4.96 32.21 -53.01
N LEU A 76 -4.82 33.00 -51.95
CA LEU A 76 -5.70 33.07 -50.80
C LEU A 76 -6.93 33.89 -51.18
N GLU A 77 -8.10 33.27 -51.12
CA GLU A 77 -9.37 34.00 -51.22
C GLU A 77 -9.51 34.97 -50.02
N SER A 78 -10.44 35.92 -50.10
CA SER A 78 -10.72 36.85 -49.00
C SER A 78 -11.03 36.09 -47.70
N VAL A 79 -10.16 36.23 -46.70
CA VAL A 79 -10.31 35.61 -45.37
C VAL A 79 -11.13 36.54 -44.47
N SER A 80 -12.18 36.02 -43.84
CA SER A 80 -12.95 36.77 -42.84
C SER A 80 -12.30 36.69 -41.45
N GLN A 81 -12.70 37.56 -40.52
CA GLN A 81 -12.20 37.48 -39.14
C GLN A 81 -12.63 36.20 -38.41
N ASP A 82 -13.79 35.64 -38.75
CA ASP A 82 -14.25 34.37 -38.15
C ASP A 82 -13.41 33.18 -38.67
N ASP A 83 -13.01 33.21 -39.95
CA ASP A 83 -12.08 32.21 -40.51
C ASP A 83 -10.72 32.27 -39.81
N VAL A 84 -10.25 33.45 -39.37
CA VAL A 84 -8.98 33.60 -38.63
C VAL A 84 -9.06 32.94 -37.26
N LYS A 85 -10.16 33.11 -36.54
CA LYS A 85 -10.36 32.47 -35.22
C LYS A 85 -10.35 30.95 -35.35
N GLU A 86 -11.06 30.44 -36.35
CA GLU A 86 -11.11 29.01 -36.63
C GLU A 86 -9.74 28.48 -37.08
N LEU A 87 -9.00 29.26 -37.88
CA LEU A 87 -7.66 28.89 -38.34
C LEU A 87 -6.68 28.77 -37.16
N ILE A 88 -6.65 29.77 -36.27
CA ILE A 88 -5.83 29.72 -35.05
C ILE A 88 -6.15 28.47 -34.22
N ALA A 89 -7.44 28.17 -34.05
CA ALA A 89 -7.89 26.98 -33.35
C ALA A 89 -7.38 25.68 -34.02
N VAL A 90 -7.45 25.56 -35.35
CA VAL A 90 -6.94 24.40 -36.10
C VAL A 90 -5.43 24.23 -35.91
N PHE A 91 -4.66 25.32 -35.98
CA PHE A 91 -3.21 25.26 -35.71
C PHE A 91 -2.89 24.81 -34.29
N MET A 92 -3.65 25.30 -33.30
CA MET A 92 -3.52 24.85 -31.92
C MET A 92 -3.89 23.39 -31.75
N ASP A 93 -5.00 22.93 -32.34
CA ASP A 93 -5.42 21.52 -32.27
C ASP A 93 -4.36 20.59 -32.87
N ARG A 94 -3.78 20.95 -34.01
CA ARG A 94 -2.69 20.19 -34.65
C ARG A 94 -1.40 20.18 -33.84
N SER A 95 -1.04 21.33 -33.26
CA SER A 95 0.11 21.41 -32.35
C SER A 95 -0.10 20.52 -31.12
N VAL A 96 -1.29 20.57 -30.51
CA VAL A 96 -1.64 19.73 -29.36
C VAL A 96 -1.64 18.25 -29.72
N GLU A 97 -2.20 17.86 -30.88
CA GLU A 97 -2.15 16.49 -31.39
C GLU A 97 -0.70 15.98 -31.57
N SER A 98 0.18 16.82 -32.11
CA SER A 98 1.60 16.49 -32.29
C SER A 98 2.31 16.37 -30.94
N ILE A 99 2.12 17.35 -30.05
CA ILE A 99 2.78 17.40 -28.73
C ILE A 99 2.34 16.24 -27.83
N LEU A 100 1.07 15.82 -27.91
CA LEU A 100 0.45 14.90 -26.95
C LEU A 100 0.22 13.47 -27.46
N GLY A 101 0.66 13.10 -28.68
CA GLY A 101 0.47 11.80 -29.35
C GLY A 101 0.01 10.57 -28.52
N SER A 102 0.74 9.45 -28.56
CA SER A 102 0.40 8.24 -27.77
C SER A 102 0.96 8.33 -26.35
N VAL A 103 0.36 9.16 -25.50
CA VAL A 103 0.91 9.47 -24.18
C VAL A 103 0.48 8.45 -23.12
N SER A 104 1.48 7.91 -22.40
CA SER A 104 1.30 7.04 -21.23
C SER A 104 0.70 7.78 -20.04
N LEU A 105 -0.09 7.09 -19.21
CA LEU A 105 -0.67 7.60 -17.94
C LEU A 105 0.24 8.48 -17.07
N ASN A 106 1.52 8.12 -16.87
CA ASN A 106 2.42 8.91 -16.02
C ASN A 106 2.68 10.31 -16.56
N ARG A 107 2.75 10.46 -17.88
CA ARG A 107 2.99 11.74 -18.55
C ARG A 107 1.74 12.61 -18.56
N LEU A 108 0.55 12.01 -18.62
CA LEU A 108 -0.70 12.75 -18.48
C LEU A 108 -0.76 13.50 -17.14
N ALA A 109 -0.24 12.88 -16.06
CA ALA A 109 -0.21 13.47 -14.72
C ALA A 109 0.77 14.65 -14.58
N ASP A 110 1.92 14.61 -15.27
CA ASP A 110 2.90 15.71 -15.27
C ASP A 110 2.36 16.92 -16.05
N ILE A 111 1.74 16.65 -17.21
CA ILE A 111 1.16 17.67 -18.09
C ILE A 111 -0.03 18.35 -17.41
N SER A 112 -0.93 17.59 -16.79
CA SER A 112 -2.08 18.13 -16.07
C SER A 112 -1.65 18.97 -14.85
N ALA A 113 -0.61 18.55 -14.11
CA ALA A 113 -0.04 19.32 -13.01
C ALA A 113 0.55 20.66 -13.46
N TYR A 114 1.22 20.68 -14.62
CA TYR A 114 1.73 21.91 -15.21
C TYR A 114 0.62 22.90 -15.59
N ILE A 115 -0.46 22.40 -16.21
CA ILE A 115 -1.59 23.26 -16.59
C ILE A 115 -2.22 23.89 -15.34
N LYS A 116 -2.37 23.11 -14.25
CA LYS A 116 -2.87 23.59 -12.96
C LYS A 116 -1.96 24.66 -12.34
N ALA A 117 -0.65 24.45 -12.34
CA ALA A 117 0.30 25.39 -11.73
C ALA A 117 0.31 26.78 -12.40
N ASN A 118 -0.19 26.87 -13.64
CA ASN A 118 -0.16 28.09 -14.44
C ASN A 118 -1.56 28.63 -14.79
N SER A 119 -2.62 28.21 -14.09
CA SER A 119 -4.02 28.51 -14.47
C SER A 119 -4.47 29.97 -14.21
N GLU A 120 -3.64 30.84 -13.64
CA GLU A 120 -4.04 32.18 -13.15
C GLU A 120 -3.48 33.40 -13.92
N ASN A 121 -2.99 33.26 -15.16
CA ASN A 121 -2.67 34.44 -15.97
C ASN A 121 -3.91 34.94 -16.73
N ARG A 122 -4.66 35.86 -16.11
CA ARG A 122 -5.87 36.49 -16.72
C ARG A 122 -5.56 37.27 -18.00
N ASP A 123 -4.32 37.72 -18.17
CA ASP A 123 -3.93 38.62 -19.27
C ASP A 123 -3.45 37.89 -20.55
N GLN A 124 -3.52 36.55 -20.60
CA GLN A 124 -2.99 35.75 -21.72
C GLN A 124 -4.07 34.87 -22.38
N PHE A 125 -4.89 35.47 -23.24
CA PHE A 125 -6.03 34.80 -23.88
C PHE A 125 -5.65 33.52 -24.63
N PHE A 126 -4.69 33.58 -25.55
CA PHE A 126 -4.32 32.41 -26.38
C PHE A 126 -3.57 31.31 -25.60
N VAL A 127 -2.88 31.66 -24.52
CA VAL A 127 -2.33 30.68 -23.57
C VAL A 127 -3.47 29.90 -22.90
N ASN A 128 -4.56 30.58 -22.52
CA ASN A 128 -5.73 29.94 -21.92
C ASN A 128 -6.49 29.08 -22.95
N VAL A 129 -6.59 29.52 -24.21
CA VAL A 129 -7.13 28.69 -25.31
C VAL A 129 -6.28 27.43 -25.53
N LEU A 130 -4.95 27.56 -25.58
CA LEU A 130 -4.04 26.42 -25.72
C LEU A 130 -4.21 25.42 -24.57
N LYS A 131 -4.26 25.89 -23.31
CA LYS A 131 -4.52 25.04 -22.13
C LYS A 131 -5.86 24.32 -22.24
N TYR A 132 -6.90 25.02 -22.67
CA TYR A 132 -8.23 24.45 -22.87
C TYR A 132 -8.21 23.33 -23.93
N ARG A 133 -7.53 23.54 -25.07
CA ARG A 133 -7.36 22.51 -26.11
C ARG A 133 -6.56 21.31 -25.61
N ILE A 134 -5.48 21.54 -24.87
CA ILE A 134 -4.71 20.48 -24.20
C ILE A 134 -5.62 19.67 -23.25
N SER A 135 -6.46 20.32 -22.44
CA SER A 135 -7.39 19.62 -21.55
C SER A 135 -8.43 18.77 -22.29
N ILE A 136 -8.92 19.22 -23.44
CA ILE A 136 -9.82 18.43 -24.31
C ILE A 136 -9.09 17.19 -24.83
N TYR A 137 -7.86 17.34 -25.31
CA TYR A 137 -7.08 16.23 -25.84
C TYR A 137 -6.70 15.22 -24.75
N LEU A 138 -6.23 15.71 -23.58
CA LEU A 138 -5.97 14.88 -22.40
C LEU A 138 -7.19 14.05 -22.01
N ARG A 139 -8.39 14.62 -22.07
CA ARG A 139 -9.63 13.87 -21.81
C ARG A 139 -9.80 12.73 -22.82
N GLN A 140 -9.62 12.98 -24.11
CA GLN A 140 -9.75 11.93 -25.13
C GLN A 140 -8.73 10.80 -24.91
N SER A 141 -7.48 11.14 -24.58
CA SER A 141 -6.44 10.16 -24.23
C SER A 141 -6.79 9.38 -22.95
N VAL A 142 -7.32 10.04 -21.92
CA VAL A 142 -7.82 9.40 -20.70
C VAL A 142 -9.02 8.50 -21.00
N SER A 143 -9.93 8.87 -21.91
CA SER A 143 -11.04 8.00 -22.32
C SER A 143 -10.54 6.71 -22.98
N ILE A 144 -9.44 6.74 -23.74
CA ILE A 144 -8.80 5.53 -24.29
C ILE A 144 -8.20 4.67 -23.17
N GLU A 145 -7.48 5.30 -22.21
CA GLU A 145 -6.95 4.60 -21.02
C GLU A 145 -8.08 4.05 -20.12
N ARG A 146 -9.25 4.71 -20.06
CA ARG A 146 -10.45 4.17 -19.39
C ARG A 146 -10.95 2.93 -20.08
N VAL A 147 -11.04 2.91 -21.41
CA VAL A 147 -11.40 1.69 -22.15
C VAL A 147 -10.39 0.58 -21.86
N PHE A 148 -9.11 0.93 -21.73
CA PHE A 148 -8.09 -0.02 -21.29
C PHE A 148 -8.29 -0.49 -19.84
N ILE A 149 -8.63 0.40 -18.90
CA ILE A 149 -8.97 0.04 -17.52
C ILE A 149 -10.23 -0.82 -17.48
N THR A 150 -11.26 -0.55 -18.27
CA THR A 150 -12.48 -1.37 -18.37
C THR A 150 -12.15 -2.75 -18.95
N ARG A 151 -11.40 -2.82 -20.06
CA ARG A 151 -10.88 -4.09 -20.59
C ARG A 151 -9.99 -4.82 -19.61
N ARG A 152 -9.17 -4.09 -18.86
CA ARG A 152 -8.32 -4.67 -17.82
C ARG A 152 -9.15 -5.11 -16.64
N VAL A 153 -10.23 -4.42 -16.29
CA VAL A 153 -11.25 -4.85 -15.33
C VAL A 153 -11.91 -6.14 -15.82
N ASP A 154 -12.15 -6.31 -17.13
CA ASP A 154 -12.67 -7.55 -17.72
C ASP A 154 -11.63 -8.70 -17.75
N GLU A 155 -10.34 -8.39 -18.00
CA GLU A 155 -9.25 -9.37 -17.90
C GLU A 155 -8.99 -9.77 -16.45
N LEU A 156 -9.03 -8.78 -15.55
CA LEU A 156 -9.02 -8.96 -14.11
C LEU A 156 -10.27 -9.71 -13.67
N HIS A 157 -11.42 -9.51 -14.30
CA HIS A 157 -12.67 -10.22 -14.04
C HIS A 157 -12.48 -11.71 -14.31
N LYS A 158 -11.92 -12.09 -15.46
CA LYS A 158 -11.56 -13.48 -15.76
C LYS A 158 -10.56 -14.05 -14.74
N SER A 159 -9.52 -13.30 -14.38
CA SER A 159 -8.51 -13.76 -13.42
C SER A 159 -9.01 -13.84 -11.97
N ILE A 160 -9.88 -12.91 -11.55
CA ILE A 160 -10.46 -12.82 -10.20
C ILE A 160 -11.58 -13.86 -10.06
N LEU A 161 -12.34 -14.15 -11.12
CA LEU A 161 -13.27 -15.30 -11.12
C LEU A 161 -12.52 -16.63 -10.98
N ASN A 162 -11.37 -16.77 -11.65
CA ASN A 162 -10.55 -17.97 -11.51
C ASN A 162 -9.93 -18.10 -10.11
N PHE A 163 -9.59 -16.98 -9.46
CA PHE A 163 -9.13 -16.96 -8.07
C PHE A 163 -9.43 -15.63 -7.38
N SER A 164 -10.51 -15.61 -6.60
CA SER A 164 -11.07 -14.39 -5.99
C SER A 164 -10.13 -13.72 -4.98
N LEU A 165 -9.21 -14.47 -4.38
CA LEU A 165 -8.22 -13.95 -3.42
C LEU A 165 -6.89 -13.49 -4.06
N ASN A 166 -6.87 -13.16 -5.36
CA ASN A 166 -5.71 -12.54 -5.99
C ASN A 166 -5.56 -11.06 -5.57
N PHE A 167 -5.14 -10.83 -4.33
CA PHE A 167 -5.03 -9.48 -3.77
C PHE A 167 -4.01 -8.59 -4.50
N ILE A 168 -2.99 -9.16 -5.16
CA ILE A 168 -2.06 -8.38 -6.01
C ILE A 168 -2.85 -7.68 -7.11
N LYS A 169 -3.69 -8.43 -7.82
CA LYS A 169 -4.54 -7.89 -8.89
C LYS A 169 -5.57 -6.89 -8.38
N LEU A 170 -6.15 -7.12 -7.21
CA LEU A 170 -7.04 -6.15 -6.56
C LEU A 170 -6.33 -4.86 -6.13
N PHE A 171 -5.05 -4.93 -5.72
CA PHE A 171 -4.24 -3.76 -5.39
C PHE A 171 -3.76 -3.02 -6.65
N GLU A 172 -3.40 -3.74 -7.72
CA GLU A 172 -3.13 -3.15 -9.04
C GLU A 172 -4.33 -2.34 -9.52
N LEU A 173 -5.55 -2.90 -9.44
CA LEU A 173 -6.79 -2.20 -9.81
C LEU A 173 -6.98 -0.91 -9.01
N LYS A 174 -6.83 -0.96 -7.68
CA LYS A 174 -6.96 0.23 -6.82
C LYS A 174 -5.93 1.30 -7.16
N LYS A 175 -4.68 0.91 -7.45
CA LYS A 175 -3.62 1.84 -7.86
C LYS A 175 -4.04 2.58 -9.13
N ARG A 176 -4.50 1.85 -10.16
CA ARG A 176 -4.96 2.42 -11.43
C ARG A 176 -6.18 3.33 -11.27
N VAL A 177 -7.18 2.92 -10.49
CA VAL A 177 -8.35 3.78 -10.20
C VAL A 177 -7.93 5.09 -9.55
N LYS A 178 -6.98 5.07 -8.61
CA LYS A 178 -6.46 6.28 -7.99
C LYS A 178 -5.68 7.18 -8.95
N GLU A 179 -4.82 6.60 -9.78
CA GLU A 179 -4.06 7.34 -10.81
C GLU A 179 -5.03 8.05 -11.77
N LEU A 180 -6.05 7.34 -12.22
CA LEU A 180 -7.07 7.89 -13.11
C LEU A 180 -7.86 9.02 -12.44
N LEU A 181 -8.32 8.84 -11.21
CA LEU A 181 -9.07 9.87 -10.49
C LEU A 181 -8.25 11.14 -10.22
N ALA A 182 -6.94 10.99 -10.01
CA ALA A 182 -6.04 12.14 -9.87
C ALA A 182 -5.98 12.95 -11.17
N ILE A 183 -5.83 12.27 -12.31
CA ILE A 183 -5.83 12.91 -13.64
C ILE A 183 -7.17 13.59 -13.91
N ASP A 184 -8.29 12.91 -13.63
CA ASP A 184 -9.63 13.47 -13.84
C ASP A 184 -9.88 14.74 -13.02
N SER A 185 -9.45 14.74 -11.77
CA SER A 185 -9.57 15.92 -10.89
C SER A 185 -8.79 17.10 -11.47
N GLN A 186 -7.59 16.86 -11.96
CA GLN A 186 -6.75 17.89 -12.56
C GLN A 186 -7.34 18.41 -13.88
N ILE A 187 -7.92 17.55 -14.72
CA ILE A 187 -8.62 17.97 -15.95
C ILE A 187 -9.87 18.79 -15.59
N THR A 188 -10.67 18.34 -14.62
CA THR A 188 -11.94 19.00 -14.23
C THR A 188 -11.73 20.41 -13.69
N GLU A 189 -10.62 20.64 -12.97
CA GLU A 189 -10.26 21.98 -12.46
C GLU A 189 -9.97 22.99 -13.59
N VAL A 190 -9.43 22.52 -14.72
CA VAL A 190 -9.11 23.37 -15.88
C VAL A 190 -10.29 23.46 -16.84
N TYR A 191 -11.03 22.36 -17.01
CA TYR A 191 -12.17 22.24 -17.90
C TYR A 191 -13.30 21.45 -17.23
N PRO A 192 -14.25 22.15 -16.57
CA PRO A 192 -15.43 21.52 -16.00
C PRO A 192 -16.29 20.93 -17.12
N ASN A 193 -16.42 19.60 -17.17
CA ASN A 193 -17.15 18.92 -18.24
C ASN A 193 -17.97 17.73 -17.71
N ASP A 194 -19.26 17.68 -18.07
CA ASP A 194 -20.19 16.59 -17.71
C ASP A 194 -19.75 15.21 -18.23
N GLY A 195 -18.88 15.16 -19.23
CA GLY A 195 -18.32 13.94 -19.78
C GLY A 195 -17.44 13.16 -18.80
N ILE A 196 -16.70 13.84 -17.91
CA ILE A 196 -15.89 13.18 -16.88
C ILE A 196 -16.81 12.47 -15.87
N LYS A 197 -17.94 13.10 -15.54
CA LYS A 197 -18.96 12.51 -14.68
C LYS A 197 -19.55 11.23 -15.30
N LYS A 198 -19.88 11.25 -16.60
CA LYS A 198 -20.34 10.07 -17.32
C LYS A 198 -19.30 8.95 -17.33
N ASP A 199 -18.03 9.30 -17.51
CA ASP A 199 -16.93 8.33 -17.51
C ASP A 199 -16.69 7.71 -16.11
N HIS A 200 -16.91 8.48 -15.04
CA HIS A 200 -16.96 7.97 -13.66
C HIS A 200 -18.08 6.95 -13.48
N GLU A 201 -19.30 7.27 -13.92
CA GLU A 201 -20.46 6.39 -13.83
C GLU A 201 -20.22 5.04 -14.55
N LEU A 202 -19.64 5.05 -15.75
CA LEU A 202 -19.28 3.82 -16.48
C LEU A 202 -18.26 2.95 -15.71
N THR A 203 -17.24 3.59 -15.13
CA THR A 203 -16.23 2.86 -14.34
C THR A 203 -16.84 2.26 -13.08
N ILE A 204 -17.73 3.01 -12.42
CA ILE A 204 -18.47 2.54 -11.24
C ILE A 204 -19.36 1.34 -11.60
N GLN A 205 -20.06 1.40 -12.74
CA GLN A 205 -20.91 0.31 -13.20
C GLN A 205 -20.10 -0.96 -13.46
N ALA A 206 -18.95 -0.85 -14.14
CA ALA A 206 -18.06 -1.98 -14.37
C ALA A 206 -17.58 -2.64 -13.06
N ILE A 207 -17.22 -1.83 -12.04
CA ILE A 207 -16.85 -2.33 -10.71
C ILE A 207 -18.03 -3.06 -10.04
N LYS A 208 -19.26 -2.53 -10.16
CA LYS A 208 -20.48 -3.16 -9.60
C LYS A 208 -20.79 -4.49 -10.30
N GLU A 209 -20.66 -4.55 -11.62
CA GLU A 209 -20.90 -5.77 -12.41
C GLU A 209 -19.88 -6.86 -12.06
N LEU A 210 -18.60 -6.50 -11.92
CA LEU A 210 -17.57 -7.41 -11.41
C LEU A 210 -17.92 -7.95 -10.01
N ALA A 211 -18.31 -7.06 -9.10
CA ALA A 211 -18.70 -7.44 -7.74
C ALA A 211 -19.91 -8.39 -7.74
N ARG A 212 -20.91 -8.14 -8.58
CA ARG A 212 -22.09 -9.00 -8.74
C ARG A 212 -21.71 -10.37 -9.29
N SER A 213 -20.89 -10.42 -10.34
CA SER A 213 -20.47 -11.67 -10.96
C SER A 213 -19.68 -12.57 -10.01
N ILE A 214 -18.85 -11.99 -9.12
CA ILE A 214 -18.15 -12.74 -8.08
C ILE A 214 -19.13 -13.39 -7.10
N LEU A 215 -20.22 -12.70 -6.72
CA LEU A 215 -21.25 -13.26 -5.85
C LEU A 215 -22.07 -14.34 -6.55
N GLU A 216 -22.44 -14.15 -7.81
CA GLU A 216 -23.24 -15.12 -8.56
C GLU A 216 -22.49 -16.44 -8.80
N ASN A 217 -21.16 -16.36 -8.95
CA ASN A 217 -20.30 -17.54 -9.09
C ASN A 217 -19.80 -18.10 -7.75
N SER A 218 -20.20 -17.51 -6.62
CA SER A 218 -19.77 -17.96 -5.30
C SER A 218 -20.42 -19.29 -4.89
N THR A 219 -19.64 -20.19 -4.32
CA THR A 219 -20.16 -21.43 -3.72
C THR A 219 -20.42 -21.24 -2.23
N SER A 220 -21.28 -22.07 -1.63
CA SER A 220 -21.55 -22.05 -0.18
C SER A 220 -20.28 -22.09 0.69
N THR A 221 -19.18 -22.65 0.18
CA THR A 221 -17.88 -22.74 0.86
C THR A 221 -16.96 -21.53 0.66
N THR A 222 -17.22 -20.68 -0.33
CA THR A 222 -16.38 -19.52 -0.70
C THR A 222 -17.07 -18.17 -0.45
N VAL A 223 -18.40 -18.14 -0.29
CA VAL A 223 -19.23 -16.93 -0.10
C VAL A 223 -18.63 -15.93 0.89
N ASN A 224 -18.25 -16.38 2.10
CA ASN A 224 -17.70 -15.48 3.12
C ASN A 224 -16.40 -14.79 2.69
N ARG A 225 -15.60 -15.43 1.83
CA ARG A 225 -14.31 -14.91 1.34
C ARG A 225 -14.52 -14.00 0.14
N GLU A 226 -15.39 -14.39 -0.77
CA GLU A 226 -15.76 -13.58 -1.95
C GLU A 226 -16.48 -12.30 -1.54
N MET A 227 -17.26 -12.34 -0.47
CA MET A 227 -17.81 -11.13 0.16
C MET A 227 -16.73 -10.13 0.61
N LEU A 228 -15.51 -10.56 0.95
CA LEU A 228 -14.41 -9.63 1.31
C LEU A 228 -13.91 -8.88 0.09
N VAL A 229 -13.80 -9.60 -1.03
CA VAL A 229 -13.39 -9.05 -2.33
C VAL A 229 -14.44 -8.07 -2.84
N VAL A 230 -15.72 -8.46 -2.77
CA VAL A 230 -16.87 -7.61 -3.11
C VAL A 230 -16.87 -6.33 -2.28
N ARG A 231 -16.70 -6.42 -0.96
CA ARG A 231 -16.59 -5.23 -0.10
C ARG A 231 -15.43 -4.33 -0.51
N TYR A 232 -14.28 -4.92 -0.84
CA TYR A 232 -13.14 -4.17 -1.30
C TYR A 232 -13.44 -3.43 -2.62
N LEU A 233 -14.02 -4.12 -3.61
CA LEU A 233 -14.42 -3.52 -4.88
C LEU A 233 -15.43 -2.39 -4.70
N ILE A 234 -16.50 -2.63 -3.93
CA ILE A 234 -17.51 -1.61 -3.62
C ILE A 234 -16.88 -0.43 -2.86
N SER A 235 -15.88 -0.66 -2.00
CA SER A 235 -15.17 0.44 -1.33
C SER A 235 -14.34 1.31 -2.27
N LEU A 236 -13.94 0.81 -3.45
CA LEU A 236 -13.24 1.62 -4.46
C LEU A 236 -14.17 2.68 -5.07
N ILE A 237 -15.48 2.41 -5.11
CA ILE A 237 -16.48 3.35 -5.64
C ILE A 237 -16.51 4.64 -4.79
N ASN A 238 -16.22 4.56 -3.50
CA ASN A 238 -16.13 5.74 -2.62
C ASN A 238 -14.95 6.67 -2.96
N LEU A 239 -14.02 6.25 -3.82
CA LEU A 239 -12.93 7.11 -4.27
C LEU A 239 -13.40 8.14 -5.31
N PHE A 240 -14.50 7.89 -6.01
CA PHE A 240 -14.99 8.75 -7.09
C PHE A 240 -15.65 10.02 -6.52
N PRO A 241 -15.14 11.22 -6.82
CA PRO A 241 -15.77 12.46 -6.42
C PRO A 241 -17.08 12.65 -7.19
N ASN A 242 -18.12 13.19 -6.55
CA ASN A 242 -19.40 13.53 -7.19
C ASN A 242 -20.15 12.37 -7.88
N ALA A 243 -19.94 11.11 -7.44
CA ALA A 243 -20.88 10.04 -7.76
C ALA A 243 -22.30 10.51 -7.39
N SER A 244 -23.29 10.26 -8.25
CA SER A 244 -24.67 10.68 -8.00
C SER A 244 -25.13 10.27 -6.60
N SER A 245 -25.99 11.07 -5.95
CA SER A 245 -26.52 10.79 -4.61
C SER A 245 -27.00 9.34 -4.49
N ASP A 246 -27.68 8.87 -5.53
CA ASP A 246 -28.26 7.54 -5.60
C ASP A 246 -27.20 6.43 -5.66
N ILE A 247 -26.09 6.66 -6.38
CA ILE A 247 -24.95 5.74 -6.41
C ILE A 247 -24.26 5.71 -5.05
N SER A 248 -24.04 6.87 -4.42
CA SER A 248 -23.40 6.97 -3.11
C SER A 248 -24.24 6.31 -2.01
N GLU A 249 -25.55 6.55 -2.00
CA GLU A 249 -26.49 5.94 -1.07
C GLU A 249 -26.61 4.43 -1.30
N GLY A 250 -26.68 3.98 -2.55
CA GLY A 250 -26.66 2.57 -2.91
C GLY A 250 -25.40 1.86 -2.39
N VAL A 251 -24.23 2.44 -2.63
CA VAL A 251 -22.94 1.91 -2.14
C VAL A 251 -22.89 1.85 -0.62
N LYS A 252 -23.37 2.89 0.08
CA LYS A 252 -23.47 2.90 1.54
C LYS A 252 -24.43 1.82 2.05
N SER A 253 -25.56 1.62 1.37
CA SER A 253 -26.53 0.58 1.69
C SER A 253 -25.93 -0.82 1.50
N ASP A 254 -25.29 -1.06 0.36
CA ASP A 254 -24.63 -2.33 0.02
C ASP A 254 -23.54 -2.65 1.04
N LEU A 255 -22.67 -1.68 1.36
CA LEU A 255 -21.65 -1.85 2.40
C LEU A 255 -22.28 -2.10 3.77
N LYS A 256 -23.40 -1.45 4.11
CA LYS A 256 -24.11 -1.68 5.38
C LYS A 256 -24.66 -3.11 5.44
N VAL A 257 -25.26 -3.61 4.36
CA VAL A 257 -25.77 -5.00 4.27
C VAL A 257 -24.61 -5.99 4.38
N LEU A 258 -23.55 -5.80 3.60
CA LEU A 258 -22.35 -6.64 3.64
C LEU A 258 -21.73 -6.62 5.05
N ASN A 259 -21.71 -5.48 5.74
CA ASN A 259 -21.09 -5.34 7.07
C ASN A 259 -21.94 -5.81 8.25
N ARG A 260 -23.27 -5.93 8.12
CA ARG A 260 -24.17 -6.34 9.22
C ARG A 260 -23.77 -7.68 9.86
N GLY A 261 -23.42 -8.68 9.05
CA GLY A 261 -23.01 -10.00 9.56
C GLY A 261 -21.65 -10.03 10.26
N ARG A 262 -20.75 -9.09 9.95
CA ARG A 262 -19.37 -9.08 10.48
C ARG A 262 -19.22 -8.25 11.74
N LYS A 263 -19.94 -7.12 11.84
CA LYS A 263 -19.87 -6.21 13.01
C LYS A 263 -20.08 -6.93 14.35
N LYS A 264 -21.01 -7.89 14.38
CA LYS A 264 -21.29 -8.70 15.57
C LYS A 264 -20.10 -9.61 15.95
N ASN A 265 -19.47 -10.25 14.96
CA ASN A 265 -18.29 -11.09 15.20
C ASN A 265 -17.06 -10.25 15.56
N THR A 266 -16.86 -9.09 14.92
CA THR A 266 -15.76 -8.17 15.22
C THR A 266 -15.81 -7.66 16.66
N LEU A 267 -16.99 -7.29 17.16
CA LEU A 267 -17.14 -6.83 18.54
C LEU A 267 -16.82 -7.94 19.54
N SER A 268 -17.25 -9.17 19.26
CA SER A 268 -16.88 -10.34 20.05
C SER A 268 -15.37 -10.62 19.99
N THR A 269 -14.74 -10.58 18.81
CA THR A 269 -13.29 -10.79 18.64
C THR A 269 -12.49 -9.70 19.35
N ALA A 270 -12.91 -8.44 19.25
CA ALA A 270 -12.27 -7.32 19.93
C ALA A 270 -12.41 -7.44 21.46
N LEU A 271 -13.59 -7.82 21.96
CA LEU A 271 -13.81 -8.08 23.38
C LEU A 271 -12.93 -9.22 23.88
N VAL A 272 -12.85 -10.34 23.15
CA VAL A 272 -11.95 -11.45 23.46
C VAL A 272 -10.50 -10.99 23.47
N ALA A 273 -10.07 -10.18 22.51
CA ALA A 273 -8.70 -9.65 22.46
C ALA A 273 -8.38 -8.73 23.65
N VAL A 274 -9.32 -7.87 24.07
CA VAL A 274 -9.16 -6.99 25.25
C VAL A 274 -9.09 -7.81 26.54
N VAL A 275 -10.01 -8.75 26.71
CA VAL A 275 -10.02 -9.66 27.88
C VAL A 275 -8.73 -10.48 27.92
N PHE A 276 -8.31 -11.02 26.78
CA PHE A 276 -7.07 -11.77 26.66
C PHE A 276 -5.84 -10.92 26.97
N MET A 277 -5.77 -9.67 26.49
CA MET A 277 -4.69 -8.74 26.87
C MET A 277 -4.67 -8.48 28.36
N PHE A 278 -5.83 -8.27 29.00
CA PHE A 278 -5.90 -8.00 30.42
C PHE A 278 -5.29 -9.16 31.24
N PHE A 279 -5.65 -10.40 30.91
CA PHE A 279 -5.15 -11.59 31.61
C PHE A 279 -3.70 -11.98 31.24
N ALA A 280 -3.30 -11.80 29.99
CA ALA A 280 -1.97 -12.23 29.53
C ALA A 280 -0.88 -11.14 29.68
N SER A 281 -1.25 -9.86 29.82
CA SER A 281 -0.32 -8.72 29.84
C SER A 281 0.81 -8.87 30.83
N ASN A 282 0.52 -9.17 32.09
CA ASN A 282 1.53 -9.33 33.14
C ASN A 282 2.50 -10.48 32.84
N ILE A 283 2.00 -11.60 32.32
CA ILE A 283 2.83 -12.76 31.99
C ILE A 283 3.74 -12.44 30.80
N ILE A 284 3.18 -11.86 29.73
CA ILE A 284 3.92 -11.43 28.54
C ILE A 284 4.98 -10.41 28.93
N PHE A 285 4.60 -9.36 29.66
CA PHE A 285 5.50 -8.28 30.05
C PHE A 285 6.65 -8.80 30.89
N ASN A 286 6.36 -9.62 31.91
CA ASN A 286 7.39 -10.22 32.75
C ASN A 286 8.33 -11.13 31.94
N ASN A 287 7.80 -11.93 31.01
CA ASN A 287 8.62 -12.79 30.16
C ASN A 287 9.48 -11.98 29.19
N VAL A 288 8.92 -10.96 28.53
CA VAL A 288 9.65 -10.08 27.60
C VAL A 288 10.74 -9.30 28.35
N GLN A 289 10.42 -8.77 29.53
CA GLN A 289 11.38 -8.05 30.36
C GLN A 289 12.51 -8.97 30.83
N ASN A 290 12.19 -10.14 31.39
CA ASN A 290 13.21 -11.11 31.80
C ASN A 290 14.06 -11.57 30.61
N TRP A 291 13.43 -11.79 29.45
CA TRP A 291 14.14 -12.18 28.23
C TRP A 291 15.08 -11.06 27.78
N TYR A 292 14.62 -9.81 27.72
CA TYR A 292 15.44 -8.64 27.35
C TYR A 292 16.69 -8.52 28.22
N PHE A 293 16.54 -8.57 29.55
CA PHE A 293 17.68 -8.49 30.48
C PHE A 293 18.61 -9.69 30.36
N SER A 294 18.09 -10.90 30.07
CA SER A 294 18.94 -12.07 29.82
C SER A 294 19.77 -11.94 28.53
N THR A 295 19.22 -11.33 27.48
CA THR A 295 19.89 -11.19 26.17
C THR A 295 20.86 -10.01 26.09
N THR A 296 20.68 -9.01 26.96
CA THR A 296 21.51 -7.81 27.02
C THR A 296 22.62 -7.89 28.07
N ALA A 297 22.70 -8.99 28.81
CA ALA A 297 23.84 -9.31 29.66
C ALA A 297 25.14 -9.21 28.85
N GLU A 298 26.21 -8.70 29.48
CA GLU A 298 27.51 -8.55 28.82
C GLU A 298 27.89 -9.87 28.14
N LYS A 299 28.17 -9.78 26.82
CA LYS A 299 28.29 -10.91 25.90
C LYS A 299 29.11 -12.04 26.56
N ASN A 300 28.48 -13.22 26.67
CA ASN A 300 29.02 -14.52 27.15
C ASN A 300 28.58 -15.01 28.54
N PHE A 301 27.77 -14.27 29.28
CA PHE A 301 27.29 -14.71 30.60
C PHE A 301 25.78 -14.98 30.64
N ASN A 302 25.39 -16.12 31.23
CA ASN A 302 24.04 -16.66 31.14
C ASN A 302 23.10 -16.25 32.29
N LEU A 303 23.63 -15.69 33.38
CA LEU A 303 22.89 -15.47 34.63
C LEU A 303 22.98 -14.02 35.10
N VAL A 304 21.85 -13.32 35.09
CA VAL A 304 21.72 -11.94 35.58
C VAL A 304 20.81 -11.91 36.80
N VAL A 305 21.26 -11.31 37.89
CA VAL A 305 20.56 -11.30 39.18
C VAL A 305 19.30 -10.45 39.11
N LYS A 306 18.14 -11.06 39.40
CA LYS A 306 16.83 -10.40 39.42
C LYS A 306 16.40 -10.02 40.83
N SER A 307 16.58 -10.92 41.79
CA SER A 307 16.28 -10.67 43.20
C SER A 307 17.07 -11.61 44.08
N SER A 308 17.23 -11.23 45.34
CA SER A 308 17.78 -12.07 46.39
C SER A 308 16.88 -11.98 47.62
N ILE A 309 16.69 -13.12 48.30
CA ILE A 309 16.08 -13.18 49.64
C ILE A 309 17.10 -13.56 50.71
N ASN A 310 18.35 -13.86 50.34
CA ASN A 310 19.43 -14.11 51.28
C ASN A 310 19.97 -12.78 51.80
N PRO A 311 19.96 -12.52 53.12
CA PRO A 311 20.36 -11.24 53.69
C PRO A 311 21.77 -10.79 53.26
N VAL A 312 22.74 -11.71 53.23
CA VAL A 312 24.13 -11.40 52.84
C VAL A 312 24.19 -10.92 51.38
N LEU A 313 23.40 -11.55 50.51
CA LEU A 313 23.33 -11.22 49.10
C LEU A 313 22.54 -9.94 48.81
N ILE A 314 21.55 -9.59 49.64
CA ILE A 314 20.81 -8.33 49.49
C ILE A 314 21.77 -7.15 49.64
N ASP A 315 22.71 -7.23 50.58
CA ASP A 315 23.64 -6.14 50.86
C ASP A 315 24.84 -6.12 49.91
N GLN A 316 25.30 -7.29 49.45
CA GLN A 316 26.60 -7.41 48.77
C GLN A 316 26.51 -7.75 47.28
N LEU A 317 25.37 -8.24 46.78
CA LEU A 317 25.16 -8.57 45.38
C LEU A 317 24.10 -7.64 44.77
N PRO A 318 24.50 -6.56 44.09
CA PRO A 318 23.57 -5.64 43.46
C PRO A 318 22.68 -6.34 42.43
N LEU A 319 21.43 -5.90 42.33
CA LEU A 319 20.53 -6.35 41.26
C LEU A 319 21.11 -6.01 39.89
N LYS A 320 20.78 -6.82 38.88
CA LYS A 320 21.33 -6.77 37.51
C LYS A 320 22.81 -7.11 37.38
N SER A 321 23.49 -7.48 38.47
CA SER A 321 24.83 -8.05 38.38
C SER A 321 24.81 -9.33 37.56
N THR A 322 25.83 -9.52 36.73
CA THR A 322 26.02 -10.71 35.90
C THR A 322 26.92 -11.69 36.64
N ILE A 323 26.51 -12.94 36.81
CA ILE A 323 27.33 -13.95 37.47
C ILE A 323 28.38 -14.45 36.48
N VAL A 324 29.63 -14.15 36.78
CA VAL A 324 30.78 -14.55 35.95
C VAL A 324 31.44 -15.83 36.47
N ARG A 325 31.27 -16.12 37.76
CA ARG A 325 31.84 -17.29 38.42
C ARG A 325 30.96 -17.77 39.58
N PHE A 326 30.83 -19.08 39.74
CA PHE A 326 30.24 -19.70 40.91
C PHE A 326 31.12 -20.85 41.38
N ASN A 327 31.71 -20.72 42.57
CA ASN A 327 32.80 -21.57 43.07
C ASN A 327 33.95 -21.68 42.05
N GLU A 328 34.11 -22.82 41.39
CA GLU A 328 35.13 -23.04 40.35
C GLU A 328 34.59 -22.92 38.92
N ILE A 329 33.27 -22.80 38.76
CA ILE A 329 32.60 -22.78 37.45
C ILE A 329 32.60 -21.36 36.89
N MET A 330 33.22 -21.17 35.72
CA MET A 330 33.20 -19.92 34.96
C MET A 330 31.99 -19.86 34.03
N SER A 331 31.28 -18.73 34.02
CA SER A 331 30.04 -18.51 33.27
C SER A 331 29.01 -19.66 33.42
N PRO A 332 28.58 -19.96 34.66
CA PRO A 332 27.70 -21.10 34.92
C PRO A 332 26.36 -20.95 34.21
N THR A 333 25.86 -22.06 33.66
CA THR A 333 24.45 -22.20 33.25
C THR A 333 23.54 -22.31 34.48
N ILE A 334 22.22 -22.13 34.29
CA ILE A 334 21.24 -22.27 35.38
C ILE A 334 21.24 -23.68 35.98
N GLU A 335 21.54 -24.70 35.18
CA GLU A 335 21.58 -26.10 35.60
C GLU A 335 22.84 -26.39 36.41
N GLU A 336 24.00 -25.95 35.95
CA GLU A 336 25.27 -26.03 36.70
C GLU A 336 25.17 -25.30 38.04
N PHE A 337 24.58 -24.09 38.04
CA PHE A 337 24.35 -23.32 39.25
C PHE A 337 23.48 -24.06 40.28
N ARG A 338 22.38 -24.69 39.83
CA ARG A 338 21.50 -25.47 40.71
C ARG A 338 22.17 -26.74 41.23
N LYS A 339 22.90 -27.45 40.36
CA LYS A 339 23.62 -28.67 40.72
C LYS A 339 24.69 -28.37 41.78
N GLU A 340 25.43 -27.29 41.60
CA GLU A 340 26.48 -26.87 42.52
C GLU A 340 25.91 -26.48 43.89
N ILE A 341 24.77 -25.78 43.95
CA ILE A 341 24.06 -25.50 45.22
C ILE A 341 23.64 -26.80 45.91
N THR A 342 23.17 -27.79 45.16
CA THR A 342 22.67 -29.05 45.72
C THR A 342 23.80 -29.92 46.28
N ASN A 343 24.99 -29.81 45.69
CA ASN A 343 26.16 -30.61 46.05
C ASN A 343 27.06 -29.93 47.11
N SER A 344 26.93 -28.62 47.30
CA SER A 344 27.74 -27.88 48.27
C SER A 344 27.18 -28.00 49.68
N THR A 345 28.08 -28.20 50.65
CA THR A 345 27.77 -28.37 52.08
C THR A 345 28.20 -27.16 52.93
N GLY A 346 28.59 -26.05 52.30
CA GLY A 346 29.10 -24.87 52.97
C GLY A 346 28.90 -23.57 52.18
N ASP A 347 29.70 -22.56 52.52
CA ASP A 347 29.64 -21.25 51.85
C ASP A 347 29.99 -21.38 50.37
N VAL A 348 29.26 -20.63 49.54
CA VAL A 348 29.50 -20.56 48.10
C VAL A 348 30.09 -19.22 47.73
N VAL A 349 31.02 -19.23 46.77
CA VAL A 349 31.69 -18.03 46.27
C VAL A 349 31.07 -17.61 44.95
N ILE A 350 30.55 -16.39 44.89
CA ILE A 350 29.92 -15.81 43.70
C ILE A 350 30.81 -14.68 43.19
N GLY A 351 31.38 -14.86 42.01
CA GLY A 351 32.00 -13.78 41.25
C GLY A 351 30.96 -13.14 40.35
N PHE A 352 30.84 -11.82 40.41
CA PHE A 352 29.89 -11.05 39.61
C PHE A 352 30.54 -9.85 38.94
N LEU A 353 29.88 -9.37 37.89
CA LEU A 353 30.26 -8.22 37.09
C LEU A 353 29.09 -7.25 37.00
N ILE A 354 29.35 -5.98 37.27
CA ILE A 354 28.38 -4.90 37.12
C ILE A 354 29.07 -3.64 36.60
N ASP A 355 28.54 -3.05 35.54
CA ASP A 355 29.09 -1.84 34.90
C ASP A 355 30.61 -1.93 34.65
N GLY A 356 31.10 -3.08 34.16
CA GLY A 356 32.52 -3.33 33.89
C GLY A 356 33.41 -3.56 35.13
N LYS A 357 32.85 -3.64 36.35
CA LYS A 357 33.59 -3.90 37.60
C LYS A 357 33.32 -5.29 38.14
N ASN A 358 34.39 -6.02 38.46
CA ASN A 358 34.32 -7.33 39.10
C ASN A 358 34.14 -7.19 40.61
N GLY A 359 33.30 -8.05 41.18
CA GLY A 359 33.12 -8.24 42.62
C GLY A 359 33.06 -9.73 42.96
N THR A 360 33.36 -10.06 44.21
CA THR A 360 33.28 -11.43 44.72
C THR A 360 32.62 -11.40 46.09
N VAL A 361 31.69 -12.33 46.31
CA VAL A 361 30.95 -12.44 47.56
C VAL A 361 30.90 -13.90 47.99
N THR A 362 31.17 -14.15 49.27
CA THR A 362 31.08 -15.48 49.88
C THR A 362 29.82 -15.52 50.74
N VAL A 363 28.93 -16.47 50.47
CA VAL A 363 27.60 -16.50 51.07
C VAL A 363 27.28 -17.89 51.60
N PRO A 364 26.76 -18.01 52.83
CA PRO A 364 26.26 -19.28 53.35
C PRO A 364 24.98 -19.69 52.61
N LEU A 365 24.88 -20.99 52.33
CA LEU A 365 23.64 -21.58 51.85
C LEU A 365 22.57 -21.53 52.95
N MET A 366 21.34 -21.20 52.56
CA MET A 366 20.18 -21.30 53.44
C MET A 366 19.55 -22.68 53.28
N GLU A 367 18.72 -23.08 54.24
CA GLU A 367 17.99 -24.34 54.17
C GLU A 367 16.49 -24.08 54.05
N ARG A 368 15.84 -24.74 53.09
CA ARG A 368 14.38 -24.71 52.94
C ARG A 368 13.89 -26.12 52.63
N ASP A 369 12.96 -26.61 53.45
CA ASP A 369 12.38 -27.94 53.32
C ASP A 369 13.43 -29.08 53.24
N GLY A 370 14.50 -28.96 54.05
CA GLY A 370 15.60 -29.94 54.12
C GLY A 370 16.54 -29.95 52.91
N LYS A 371 16.49 -28.91 52.06
CA LYS A 371 17.37 -28.76 50.89
C LYS A 371 18.15 -27.45 50.92
N PRO A 372 19.44 -27.46 50.52
CA PRO A 372 20.23 -26.25 50.41
C PRO A 372 19.68 -25.35 49.30
N TYR A 373 19.58 -24.05 49.60
CA TYR A 373 19.05 -23.04 48.71
C TYR A 373 19.75 -21.69 48.94
N LEU A 374 20.14 -21.02 47.86
CA LEU A 374 20.92 -19.79 47.95
C LEU A 374 20.08 -18.51 48.12
N GLY A 375 18.79 -18.51 47.74
CA GLY A 375 17.97 -17.29 47.83
C GLY A 375 17.97 -16.39 46.61
N ILE A 376 18.65 -16.74 45.52
CA ILE A 376 18.75 -15.89 44.32
C ILE A 376 17.74 -16.29 43.25
N SER A 377 17.21 -15.27 42.58
CA SER A 377 16.44 -15.37 41.34
C SER A 377 17.18 -14.69 40.21
N PHE A 378 17.08 -15.23 39.00
CA PHE A 378 17.72 -14.69 37.80
C PHE A 378 16.69 -14.21 36.78
N TYR A 379 17.08 -13.23 35.97
CA TYR A 379 16.38 -12.93 34.71
C TYR A 379 16.64 -14.08 33.74
N ASN A 380 15.84 -15.13 33.84
CA ASN A 380 15.88 -16.28 32.94
C ASN A 380 14.46 -16.63 32.50
N VAL A 381 14.33 -17.01 31.23
CA VAL A 381 13.07 -17.45 30.62
C VAL A 381 13.36 -18.75 29.89
N SER A 382 12.63 -19.82 30.25
CA SER A 382 12.78 -21.11 29.59
C SER A 382 12.46 -21.00 28.10
N GLY A 383 13.02 -21.89 27.28
CA GLY A 383 12.71 -21.96 25.85
C GLY A 383 11.20 -22.10 25.59
N GLU A 384 10.52 -22.90 26.41
CA GLU A 384 9.07 -23.05 26.37
C GLU A 384 8.35 -21.72 26.64
N SER A 385 8.73 -20.99 27.69
CA SER A 385 8.12 -19.69 28.00
C SER A 385 8.37 -18.64 26.92
N LYS A 386 9.54 -18.68 26.23
CA LYS A 386 9.81 -17.84 25.06
C LYS A 386 8.86 -18.17 23.90
N LEU A 387 8.73 -19.45 23.55
CA LEU A 387 7.82 -19.92 22.51
C LEU A 387 6.36 -19.54 22.81
N TRP A 388 5.90 -19.74 24.05
CA TRP A 388 4.56 -19.33 24.48
C TRP A 388 4.33 -17.82 24.36
N THR A 389 5.32 -17.02 24.76
CA THR A 389 5.25 -15.56 24.66
C THR A 389 5.10 -15.12 23.19
N ILE A 390 5.86 -15.72 22.28
CA ILE A 390 5.75 -15.48 20.83
C ILE A 390 4.36 -15.89 20.31
N LEU A 391 3.88 -17.08 20.68
CA LEU A 391 2.58 -17.60 20.25
C LEU A 391 1.43 -16.71 20.71
N ILE A 392 1.46 -16.27 21.97
CA ILE A 392 0.46 -15.37 22.56
C ILE A 392 0.47 -14.02 21.84
N LEU A 393 1.65 -13.42 21.61
CA LEU A 393 1.81 -12.16 20.87
C LEU A 393 1.29 -12.28 19.44
N ALA A 394 1.66 -13.36 18.74
CA ALA A 394 1.25 -13.57 17.37
C ALA A 394 -0.27 -13.84 17.27
N THR A 395 -0.87 -14.54 18.23
CA THR A 395 -2.33 -14.70 18.35
C THR A 395 -3.02 -13.36 18.57
N PHE A 396 -2.46 -12.50 19.42
CA PHE A 396 -2.98 -11.17 19.63
C PHE A 396 -2.97 -10.32 18.35
N VAL A 397 -1.86 -10.34 17.60
CA VAL A 397 -1.76 -9.66 16.29
C VAL A 397 -2.80 -10.20 15.31
N SER A 398 -3.01 -11.52 15.27
CA SER A 398 -4.04 -12.14 14.41
C SER A 398 -5.46 -11.67 14.76
N LEU A 399 -5.82 -11.65 16.06
CA LEU A 399 -7.11 -11.15 16.53
C LEU A 399 -7.30 -9.67 16.20
N PHE A 400 -6.25 -8.86 16.37
CA PHE A 400 -6.26 -7.45 16.03
C PHE A 400 -6.46 -7.21 14.53
N LEU A 401 -5.75 -7.97 13.67
CA LEU A 401 -5.92 -7.92 12.22
C LEU A 401 -7.34 -8.31 11.80
N SER A 402 -7.92 -9.35 12.40
CA SER A 402 -9.31 -9.76 12.17
C SER A 402 -10.32 -8.71 12.65
N ALA A 403 -10.01 -7.96 13.71
CA ALA A 403 -10.84 -6.85 14.14
C ALA A 403 -10.81 -5.70 13.12
N ILE A 404 -9.61 -5.31 12.67
CA ILE A 404 -9.42 -4.23 11.69
C ILE A 404 -9.96 -4.58 10.31
N SER A 405 -9.92 -5.85 9.90
CA SER A 405 -10.35 -6.31 8.59
C SER A 405 -11.82 -5.97 8.27
N SER A 406 -12.63 -5.74 9.30
CA SER A 406 -14.01 -5.26 9.19
C SER A 406 -14.15 -3.76 8.90
N TYR A 407 -13.16 -2.96 9.31
CA TYR A 407 -13.11 -1.51 9.13
C TYR A 407 -12.29 -1.10 7.91
N ALA A 408 -11.25 -1.85 7.59
CA ALA A 408 -10.37 -1.64 6.45
C ALA A 408 -10.53 -2.77 5.43
N PRO A 409 -11.28 -2.55 4.32
CA PRO A 409 -11.51 -3.58 3.29
C PRO A 409 -10.22 -4.17 2.69
N SER A 410 -9.13 -3.39 2.63
CA SER A 410 -7.83 -3.85 2.18
C SER A 410 -7.19 -4.88 3.13
N VAL A 411 -7.39 -4.73 4.44
CA VAL A 411 -6.99 -5.75 5.43
C VAL A 411 -7.95 -6.94 5.36
N GLY A 412 -9.23 -6.67 5.09
CA GLY A 412 -10.27 -7.65 4.75
C GLY A 412 -9.82 -8.72 3.78
N ILE A 413 -9.33 -8.34 2.60
CA ILE A 413 -8.92 -9.29 1.55
C ILE A 413 -7.62 -10.04 1.87
N LEU A 414 -6.79 -9.53 2.78
CA LEU A 414 -5.53 -10.15 3.22
C LEU A 414 -5.72 -11.13 4.39
N GLU A 415 -6.79 -10.97 5.17
CA GLU A 415 -7.06 -11.78 6.36
C GLU A 415 -7.02 -13.31 6.09
N PRO A 416 -7.57 -13.85 4.99
CA PRO A 416 -7.49 -15.29 4.73
C PRO A 416 -6.06 -15.80 4.55
N LEU A 417 -5.18 -15.02 3.91
CA LEU A 417 -3.77 -15.37 3.73
C LEU A 417 -3.03 -15.28 5.08
N LEU A 418 -3.22 -14.20 5.81
CA LEU A 418 -2.56 -14.00 7.11
C LEU A 418 -2.99 -15.08 8.10
N THR A 419 -4.27 -15.42 8.13
CA THR A 419 -4.79 -16.54 8.94
C THR A 419 -4.16 -17.88 8.51
N TYR A 420 -4.01 -18.14 7.22
CA TYR A 420 -3.36 -19.35 6.72
C TYR A 420 -1.91 -19.47 7.16
N VAL A 421 -1.11 -18.42 6.94
CA VAL A 421 0.31 -18.39 7.33
C VAL A 421 0.46 -18.49 8.85
N PHE A 422 -0.38 -17.78 9.58
CA PHE A 422 -0.40 -17.80 11.04
C PHE A 422 -0.73 -19.19 11.59
N ASN A 423 -1.79 -19.83 11.10
CA ASN A 423 -2.17 -21.19 11.53
C ASN A 423 -1.05 -22.20 11.27
N PHE A 424 -0.36 -22.08 10.14
CA PHE A 424 0.77 -22.95 9.81
C PHE A 424 1.97 -22.71 10.75
N PHE A 425 2.30 -21.45 11.02
CA PHE A 425 3.37 -21.08 11.96
C PHE A 425 3.06 -21.59 13.38
N VAL A 426 1.85 -21.36 13.88
CA VAL A 426 1.43 -21.82 15.21
C VAL A 426 1.45 -23.34 15.29
N ALA A 427 0.91 -24.03 14.28
CA ALA A 427 0.96 -25.50 14.23
C ALA A 427 2.40 -26.03 14.28
N GLY A 428 3.31 -25.42 13.52
CA GLY A 428 4.74 -25.75 13.56
C GLY A 428 5.34 -25.52 14.95
N ALA A 429 5.13 -24.34 15.53
CA ALA A 429 5.64 -23.99 16.86
C ALA A 429 5.10 -24.90 17.98
N LEU A 430 3.81 -25.26 17.94
CA LEU A 430 3.23 -26.21 18.88
C LEU A 430 3.87 -27.59 18.73
N SER A 431 4.14 -28.04 17.50
CA SER A 431 4.81 -29.32 17.22
C SER A 431 6.20 -29.41 17.87
N PHE A 432 6.97 -28.31 17.90
CA PHE A 432 8.27 -28.26 18.58
C PHE A 432 8.17 -28.43 20.10
N THR A 433 7.02 -28.14 20.71
CA THR A 433 6.79 -28.30 22.15
C THR A 433 6.23 -29.67 22.51
N THR A 434 5.34 -30.23 21.71
CA THR A 434 4.67 -31.51 22.01
C THR A 434 5.48 -32.73 21.56
N ILE A 435 6.18 -32.68 20.42
CA ILE A 435 6.93 -33.85 19.91
C ILE A 435 8.00 -34.33 20.91
N PRO A 436 8.87 -33.47 21.49
CA PRO A 436 9.86 -33.91 22.45
C PRO A 436 9.25 -34.54 23.71
N ARG A 437 8.13 -33.98 24.21
CA ARG A 437 7.43 -34.50 25.40
C ARG A 437 6.75 -35.85 25.16
N ILE A 438 6.22 -36.07 23.95
CA ILE A 438 5.68 -37.38 23.56
C ILE A 438 6.82 -38.40 23.44
N LEU A 439 7.95 -38.02 22.81
CA LEU A 439 9.12 -38.87 22.66
C LEU A 439 9.80 -39.21 24.00
N SER A 440 9.73 -38.31 24.99
CA SER A 440 10.22 -38.57 26.35
C SER A 440 9.24 -39.36 27.23
N GLY A 441 8.11 -39.82 26.68
CA GLY A 441 7.11 -40.61 27.42
C GLY A 441 6.23 -39.81 28.39
N SER A 442 6.33 -38.48 28.41
CA SER A 442 5.51 -37.60 29.24
C SER A 442 4.27 -37.14 28.48
N VAL A 443 3.25 -38.01 28.42
CA VAL A 443 1.94 -37.66 27.85
C VAL A 443 0.98 -37.32 28.98
N ASP A 444 0.79 -36.03 29.23
CA ASP A 444 -0.21 -35.51 30.16
C ASP A 444 -1.40 -34.90 29.41
N VAL A 445 -2.45 -34.54 30.16
CA VAL A 445 -3.67 -33.90 29.61
C VAL A 445 -3.34 -32.61 28.85
N TRP A 446 -2.28 -31.92 29.26
CA TRP A 446 -1.79 -30.71 28.62
C TRP A 446 -1.22 -30.97 27.22
N VAL A 447 -0.38 -31.98 27.07
CA VAL A 447 0.19 -32.42 25.78
C VAL A 447 -0.92 -32.85 24.82
N ILE A 448 -1.95 -33.53 25.31
CA ILE A 448 -3.13 -33.91 24.51
C ILE A 448 -3.88 -32.67 24.03
N GLY A 449 -4.16 -31.71 24.92
CA GLY A 449 -4.86 -30.47 24.57
C GLY A 449 -4.14 -29.63 23.51
N ILE A 450 -2.82 -29.44 23.67
CA ILE A 450 -2.00 -28.70 22.70
C ILE A 450 -1.96 -29.42 21.35
N SER A 451 -1.84 -30.74 21.35
CA SER A 451 -1.81 -31.54 20.13
C SER A 451 -3.12 -31.45 19.36
N LEU A 452 -4.26 -31.48 20.04
CA LEU A 452 -5.58 -31.29 19.41
C LEU A 452 -5.72 -29.90 18.76
N ILE A 453 -5.23 -28.85 19.42
CA ILE A 453 -5.21 -27.49 18.86
C ILE A 453 -4.31 -27.45 17.61
N GLY A 454 -3.11 -28.03 17.67
CA GLY A 454 -2.20 -28.12 16.53
C GLY A 454 -2.81 -28.87 15.34
N ILE A 455 -3.46 -30.01 15.59
CA ILE A 455 -4.17 -30.79 14.56
C ILE A 455 -5.33 -30.00 13.96
N TRP A 456 -6.10 -29.28 14.78
CA TRP A 456 -7.19 -28.42 14.29
C TRP A 456 -6.67 -27.27 13.43
N LEU A 457 -5.55 -26.65 13.79
CA LEU A 457 -4.89 -25.59 13.00
C LEU A 457 -4.31 -26.13 11.68
N LEU A 458 -3.72 -27.33 11.69
CA LEU A 458 -3.28 -28.00 10.46
C LEU A 458 -4.46 -28.34 9.57
N TYR A 459 -5.52 -28.92 10.14
CA TYR A 459 -6.74 -29.28 9.41
C TYR A 459 -7.38 -28.06 8.74
N THR A 460 -7.50 -26.95 9.46
CA THR A 460 -8.00 -25.68 8.89
C THR A 460 -7.07 -25.15 7.80
N SER A 461 -5.75 -25.24 7.99
CA SER A 461 -4.74 -24.87 6.99
C SER A 461 -4.85 -25.73 5.71
N PHE A 462 -5.02 -27.04 5.85
CA PHE A 462 -5.23 -27.97 4.74
C PHE A 462 -6.53 -27.70 3.99
N LYS A 463 -7.62 -27.37 4.70
CA LYS A 463 -8.86 -26.88 4.08
C LYS A 463 -8.66 -25.58 3.29
N THR A 464 -7.67 -24.76 3.64
CA THR A 464 -7.31 -23.53 2.94
C THR A 464 -6.16 -23.67 1.95
N ARG A 465 -5.66 -24.90 1.68
CA ARG A 465 -4.55 -25.16 0.74
C ARG A 465 -4.80 -24.62 -0.67
N TRP A 466 -6.07 -24.51 -1.07
CA TRP A 466 -6.48 -23.89 -2.33
C TRP A 466 -6.00 -22.44 -2.48
N ILE A 467 -5.69 -21.72 -1.39
CA ILE A 467 -5.00 -20.42 -1.45
C ILE A 467 -3.68 -20.63 -2.18
N LEU A 468 -2.77 -21.43 -1.62
CA LEU A 468 -1.47 -21.70 -2.25
C LEU A 468 -1.63 -22.24 -3.69
N THR A 469 -2.59 -23.16 -3.90
CA THR A 469 -2.87 -23.72 -5.23
C THR A 469 -3.36 -22.66 -6.22
N GLY A 470 -4.19 -21.73 -5.79
CA GLY A 470 -4.70 -20.63 -6.63
C GLY A 470 -3.64 -19.60 -6.99
N TRP A 471 -2.62 -19.43 -6.14
CA TRP A 471 -1.44 -18.62 -6.43
C TRP A 471 -0.46 -19.31 -7.38
N ILE A 472 -0.31 -20.63 -7.27
CA ILE A 472 0.64 -21.42 -8.07
C ILE A 472 0.07 -21.77 -9.45
N LYS A 473 -1.24 -21.98 -9.57
CA LYS A 473 -1.90 -22.15 -10.86
C LYS A 473 -1.81 -20.83 -11.63
N LYS A 474 -0.82 -20.73 -12.53
CA LYS A 474 -0.84 -19.72 -13.59
C LYS A 474 -2.19 -19.81 -14.32
N PRO A 475 -2.77 -18.67 -14.76
CA PRO A 475 -3.86 -18.74 -15.72
C PRO A 475 -3.37 -19.56 -16.90
N LEU A 476 -4.11 -20.62 -17.24
CA LEU A 476 -3.96 -21.29 -18.53
C LEU A 476 -4.18 -20.19 -19.59
N ASN A 477 -3.14 -19.92 -20.37
CA ASN A 477 -3.19 -18.99 -21.51
C ASN A 477 -4.33 -19.35 -22.46
#